data_AF-A0A2U8W1L8-F1
#
_entry.id   AF-A0A2U8W1L8-F1
#
_cell.length_a   1.000
_cell.length_b   1.000
_cell.length_c   1.000
_cell.angle_alpha   90.00
_cell.angle_beta   90.00
_cell.angle_gamma   90.00
#
_symmetry.space_group_name_H-M   'P 1'
#
loop_
_entity.id
_entity.type
_entity.pdbx_description
1 polymer ?
#
loop_
_entity_poly.entity_id
_entity_poly.type
_entity_poly.pdbx_seq_one_letter_code
_entity_poly.pdbx_strand_id
1 'polypeptide(L)'
;MSTIASMLKRVERIEARQPTGHIAKLVNLGGFPPEVVADAVTNWRRWVADGRANRDGDTLIIHAPLLTVEEWITETDKYQIERLQ
;
A
#
# COMPACT_ATOMS: atom_id res chain seq x y z
N MET A 1 -25.73 -5.38 -23.07
CA MET A 1 -26.25 -4.41 -22.08
C MET A 1 -26.25 -5.06 -20.72
N SER A 2 -25.70 -4.42 -19.70
CA SER A 2 -25.75 -4.91 -18.31
C SER A 2 -27.13 -4.60 -17.70
N THR A 3 -27.77 -5.60 -17.10
CA THR A 3 -29.02 -5.43 -16.34
C THR A 3 -28.71 -5.11 -14.87
N ILE A 4 -29.65 -4.53 -14.13
CA ILE A 4 -29.50 -4.26 -12.68
C ILE A 4 -29.14 -5.55 -11.92
N ALA A 5 -29.79 -6.68 -12.25
CA ALA A 5 -29.47 -7.98 -11.66
C ALA A 5 -28.03 -8.45 -11.95
N SER A 6 -27.48 -8.13 -13.14
CA SER A 6 -26.09 -8.44 -13.48
C SER A 6 -25.08 -7.58 -12.71
N MET A 7 -25.46 -6.34 -12.36
CA MET A 7 -24.65 -5.44 -11.54
C MET A 7 -24.64 -5.87 -10.07
N LEU A 8 -25.79 -6.26 -9.51
CA LEU A 8 -25.89 -6.77 -8.14
C LEU A 8 -25.03 -8.03 -7.91
N LYS A 9 -25.14 -9.03 -8.80
CA LYS A 9 -24.28 -10.23 -8.76
C LYS A 9 -22.79 -9.94 -8.92
N ARG A 10 -22.43 -8.79 -9.48
CA ARG A 10 -21.02 -8.37 -9.60
C ARG A 10 -20.56 -7.72 -8.31
N VAL A 11 -21.40 -6.91 -7.68
CA VAL A 11 -21.16 -6.33 -6.35
C VAL A 11 -21.01 -7.42 -5.29
N GLU A 12 -21.95 -8.36 -5.19
CA GLU A 12 -21.87 -9.49 -4.24
C GLU A 12 -20.56 -10.27 -4.37
N ARG A 13 -20.08 -10.45 -5.61
CA ARG A 13 -18.81 -11.15 -5.88
C ARG A 13 -17.60 -10.33 -5.49
N ILE A 14 -17.67 -9.00 -5.61
CA ILE A 14 -16.61 -8.08 -5.18
C ILE A 14 -16.57 -8.04 -3.66
N GLU A 15 -17.72 -7.97 -3.00
CA GLU A 15 -17.86 -7.97 -1.55
C GLU A 15 -17.39 -9.31 -0.94
N ALA A 16 -17.80 -10.44 -1.51
CA ALA A 16 -17.33 -11.77 -1.09
C ALA A 16 -15.83 -11.98 -1.33
N ARG A 17 -15.22 -11.23 -2.26
CA ARG A 17 -13.78 -11.21 -2.50
C ARG A 17 -13.05 -10.17 -1.67
N GLN A 18 -13.74 -9.30 -0.95
CA GLN A 18 -13.06 -8.39 -0.05
C GLN A 18 -12.40 -9.22 1.04
N PRO A 19 -11.10 -9.02 1.25
CA PRO A 19 -10.38 -9.92 2.11
C PRO A 19 -10.77 -9.61 3.57
N THR A 20 -11.41 -10.57 4.21
CA THR A 20 -11.93 -10.48 5.58
C THR A 20 -10.88 -10.86 6.63
N GLY A 21 -9.81 -11.54 6.21
CA GLY A 21 -8.78 -12.09 7.09
C GLY A 21 -7.78 -11.06 7.63
N HIS A 22 -7.11 -11.45 8.72
CA HIS A 22 -6.00 -10.71 9.32
C HIS A 22 -4.82 -10.54 8.35
N ILE A 23 -3.96 -9.56 8.63
CA ILE A 23 -2.67 -9.40 7.96
C ILE A 23 -1.66 -10.30 8.68
N ALA A 24 -1.07 -11.23 7.93
CA ALA A 24 -0.06 -12.15 8.46
C ALA A 24 1.37 -11.68 8.13
N LYS A 25 1.52 -10.85 7.08
CA LYS A 25 2.81 -10.38 6.59
C LYS A 25 2.75 -8.90 6.27
N LEU A 26 3.87 -8.21 6.49
CA LEU A 26 4.00 -6.80 6.20
C LEU A 26 5.30 -6.52 5.45
N VAL A 27 5.19 -5.74 4.38
CA VAL A 27 6.32 -5.21 3.62
C VAL A 27 6.34 -3.70 3.81
N ASN A 28 7.38 -3.21 4.50
CA ASN A 28 7.58 -1.80 4.78
C ASN A 28 8.66 -1.24 3.85
N LEU A 29 8.26 -0.83 2.63
CA LEU A 29 9.19 -0.26 1.65
C LEU A 29 9.59 1.18 2.00
N GLY A 30 8.74 1.88 2.75
CA GLY A 30 8.99 3.27 3.15
C GLY A 30 9.87 3.46 4.38
N GLY A 31 10.33 2.37 5.02
CA GLY A 31 11.14 2.46 6.23
C GLY A 31 10.41 3.11 7.41
N PHE A 32 9.07 3.01 7.46
CA PHE A 32 8.27 3.58 8.54
C PHE A 32 8.61 2.96 9.89
N PRO A 33 8.51 3.73 10.99
CA PRO A 33 8.83 3.23 12.32
C PRO A 33 7.78 2.22 12.84
N PRO A 34 8.11 1.39 13.85
CA PRO A 34 7.27 0.28 14.30
C PRO A 34 5.84 0.67 14.71
N GLU A 35 5.66 1.86 15.30
CA GLU A 35 4.35 2.37 15.71
C GLU A 35 3.43 2.65 14.52
N VAL A 36 3.99 3.16 13.42
CA VAL A 36 3.26 3.40 12.17
C VAL A 36 2.91 2.07 11.51
N VAL A 37 3.84 1.12 11.54
CA VAL A 37 3.62 -0.24 11.04
C VAL A 37 2.52 -0.95 11.82
N ALA A 38 2.50 -0.84 13.15
CA ALA A 38 1.49 -1.44 14.01
C ALA A 38 0.08 -0.84 13.76
N ASP A 39 0.01 0.48 13.57
CA ASP A 39 -1.24 1.14 13.15
C ASP A 39 -1.70 0.62 11.78
N ALA A 40 -0.79 0.52 10.81
CA ALA A 40 -1.12 0.02 9.48
C ALA A 40 -1.66 -1.41 9.50
N VAL A 41 -1.11 -2.31 10.32
CA VAL A 41 -1.63 -3.68 10.47
C VAL A 41 -3.02 -3.68 11.11
N THR A 42 -3.20 -2.91 12.19
CA THR A 42 -4.46 -2.87 12.94
C THR A 42 -5.58 -2.25 12.11
N ASN A 43 -5.26 -1.20 11.36
CA ASN A 43 -6.18 -0.37 10.60
C ASN A 43 -6.04 -0.56 9.08
N TRP A 44 -5.59 -1.74 8.64
CA TRP A 44 -5.19 -1.98 7.26
C TRP A 44 -6.27 -1.65 6.21
N ARG A 45 -7.56 -1.85 6.54
CA ARG A 45 -8.68 -1.52 5.64
C ARG A 45 -8.70 -0.03 5.30
N ARG A 46 -8.51 0.81 6.33
CA ARG A 46 -8.46 2.26 6.19
C ARG A 46 -7.23 2.66 5.38
N TRP A 47 -6.08 2.08 5.67
CA TRP A 47 -4.86 2.35 4.94
C TRP A 47 -4.97 2.00 3.44
N VAL A 48 -5.62 0.89 3.11
CA VAL A 48 -5.89 0.52 1.71
C VAL A 48 -6.91 1.46 1.06
N ALA A 49 -7.98 1.82 1.77
CA ALA A 49 -8.99 2.76 1.28
C ALA A 49 -8.42 4.16 1.02
N ASP A 50 -7.50 4.61 1.88
CA ASP A 50 -6.81 5.89 1.77
C ASP A 50 -5.68 5.87 0.72
N GLY A 51 -5.43 4.73 0.05
CA GLY A 51 -4.37 4.56 -0.94
C GLY A 51 -2.94 4.55 -0.35
N ARG A 52 -2.82 4.44 0.98
CA ARG A 52 -1.54 4.46 1.72
C ARG A 52 -0.84 3.09 1.74
N ALA A 53 -1.58 2.03 1.46
CA ALA A 53 -1.06 0.67 1.38
C ALA A 53 -1.79 -0.12 0.31
N ASN A 54 -1.13 -1.15 -0.21
CA ASN A 54 -1.76 -2.18 -1.02
C ASN A 54 -1.91 -3.46 -0.20
N ARG A 55 -2.98 -4.21 -0.46
CA ARG A 55 -3.14 -5.55 0.08
C ARG A 55 -3.08 -6.59 -1.03
N ASP A 56 -2.23 -7.59 -0.83
CA ASP A 56 -2.17 -8.79 -1.66
C ASP A 56 -2.30 -10.03 -0.77
N GLY A 57 -3.40 -10.77 -0.91
CA GLY A 57 -3.71 -11.90 -0.01
C GLY A 57 -3.77 -11.49 1.47
N ASP A 58 -2.88 -12.05 2.28
CA ASP A 58 -2.69 -11.74 3.72
C ASP A 58 -1.52 -10.77 3.98
N THR A 59 -0.93 -10.22 2.92
CA THR A 59 0.22 -9.33 2.98
C THR A 59 -0.22 -7.88 2.80
N LEU A 60 0.23 -7.01 3.72
CA LEU A 60 0.09 -5.57 3.61
C LEU A 60 1.40 -4.96 3.10
N ILE A 61 1.33 -4.20 2.02
CA ILE A 61 2.48 -3.54 1.39
C ILE A 61 2.32 -2.03 1.62
N ILE A 62 3.22 -1.46 2.42
CA ILE A 62 3.29 -0.02 2.64
C ILE A 62 4.39 0.52 1.73
N HIS A 63 3.98 1.32 0.75
CA HIS A 63 4.90 1.89 -0.23
C HIS A 63 5.74 3.00 0.39
N ALA A 64 6.95 3.17 -0.14
CA ALA A 64 7.68 4.40 0.10
C ALA A 64 6.87 5.60 -0.43
N PRO A 65 6.90 6.75 0.25
CA PRO A 65 6.32 7.96 -0.31
C PRO A 65 6.96 8.25 -1.67
N LEU A 66 6.13 8.63 -2.64
CA LEU A 66 6.63 9.13 -3.92
C LEU A 66 7.29 10.47 -3.64
N LEU A 67 8.59 10.54 -3.91
CA LEU A 67 9.34 11.77 -3.83
C LEU A 67 8.94 12.70 -4.98
N THR A 68 8.94 14.01 -4.75
CA THR A 68 8.94 14.97 -5.86
C THR A 68 10.24 14.85 -6.65
N VAL A 69 10.31 15.51 -7.81
CA VAL A 69 11.54 15.55 -8.61
C VAL A 69 12.68 16.17 -7.79
N GLU A 70 12.42 17.22 -7.03
CA GLU A 70 13.40 17.92 -6.20
C GLU A 70 13.87 17.06 -5.01
N GLU A 71 12.95 16.38 -4.34
CA GLU A 71 13.27 15.44 -3.26
C GLU A 71 14.08 14.24 -3.79
N TRP A 72 13.73 13.73 -4.97
CA TRP A 72 14.47 12.67 -5.63
C TRP A 72 15.90 13.10 -5.98
N ILE A 73 16.08 14.29 -6.58
CA ILE A 73 17.41 14.84 -6.89
C ILE A 73 18.25 14.92 -5.61
N THR A 74 17.70 15.53 -4.55
CA THR A 74 18.39 15.66 -3.25
C THR A 74 18.78 14.31 -2.67
N GLU A 75 17.87 13.33 -2.71
CA GLU A 75 18.12 11.96 -2.22
C GLU A 75 19.18 11.23 -3.06
N THR A 76 19.26 11.50 -4.36
CA THR A 76 20.21 10.83 -5.26
C THR A 76 21.59 11.48 -5.32
N ASP A 77 21.71 12.78 -5.08
CA ASP A 77 22.97 13.52 -5.14
C ASP A 77 24.01 13.01 -4.11
N LYS A 78 23.55 12.54 -2.94
CA LYS A 78 24.44 11.96 -1.92
C LYS A 78 25.20 10.72 -2.41
N TYR A 79 24.65 9.99 -3.38
CA TYR A 79 25.29 8.80 -3.96
C TYR A 79 26.20 9.15 -5.16
N GLN A 80 26.13 10.37 -5.71
CA GLN A 80 27.04 10.80 -6.78
C GLN A 80 28.42 11.18 -6.26
N ILE A 81 28.50 11.69 -5.02
CA ILE A 81 29.77 12.08 -4.38
C ILE A 81 30.66 10.85 -4.11
N GLU A 82 30.07 9.70 -3.77
CA GLU A 82 30.79 8.45 -3.51
C GLU A 82 31.39 7.81 -4.76
N ARG A 83 30.94 8.19 -5.97
CA ARG A 83 31.40 7.60 -7.23
C ARG A 83 32.64 8.27 -7.81
N LEU A 84 33.07 9.39 -7.21
CA LEU A 84 34.21 10.21 -7.65
C LEU A 84 35.41 10.13 -6.68
N GLN A 85 35.34 9.27 -5.66
CA GLN A 85 36.46 8.89 -4.79
C GLN A 85 36.93 7.47 -5.13
#